data_AF-A0A925GML8-F1
#
_entry.id   AF-A0A925GML8-F1
#
_cell.length_a   1.000
_cell.length_b   1.000
_cell.length_c   1.000
_cell.angle_alpha   90.00
_cell.angle_beta   90.00
_cell.angle_gamma   90.00
#
_symmetry.space_group_name_H-M   'P 1'
#
loop_
_entity.id
_entity.type
_entity.pdbx_description
1 polymer ?
#
loop_
_entity_poly.entity_id
_entity_poly.type
_entity_poly.pdbx_seq_one_letter_code
_entity_poly.pdbx_strand_id
1 'polypeptide(L)'
;MSTESNKIEAMNAILVKLADIQSSQIALIQKLAQLQLNLFDSPDEELESGIVDLHSDASLHADALRDLVEKYTMKVNVINQDYTPVSAPPEGAGEA
;
A
#
# COMPACT_ATOMS: atom_id res chain seq x y z
N MET A 1 -7.18 8.11 -26.26
CA MET A 1 -7.39 7.71 -24.85
C MET A 1 -8.02 8.88 -24.14
N SER A 2 -9.15 8.71 -23.43
CA SER A 2 -9.79 9.83 -22.71
C SER A 2 -8.93 10.22 -21.51
N THR A 3 -8.91 11.50 -21.17
CA THR A 3 -8.09 12.07 -20.09
C THR A 3 -8.33 11.40 -18.73
N GLU A 4 -9.53 10.83 -18.53
CA GLU A 4 -9.92 10.15 -17.30
C GLU A 4 -9.27 8.76 -17.17
N SER A 5 -9.06 8.04 -18.28
CA SER A 5 -8.32 6.76 -18.29
C SER A 5 -6.88 6.95 -17.81
N ASN A 6 -6.22 8.00 -18.30
CA ASN A 6 -4.85 8.33 -17.91
C ASN A 6 -4.75 8.71 -16.42
N LYS A 7 -5.80 9.32 -15.86
CA LYS A 7 -5.87 9.68 -14.44
C LYS A 7 -6.02 8.44 -13.56
N ILE A 8 -6.90 7.51 -13.92
CA ILE A 8 -7.06 6.23 -13.21
C ILE A 8 -5.75 5.42 -13.25
N GLU A 9 -5.09 5.36 -14.40
CA GLU A 9 -3.78 4.70 -14.54
C GLU A 9 -2.72 5.31 -13.62
N ALA A 10 -2.62 6.64 -13.57
CA ALA A 10 -1.70 7.34 -12.68
C ALA A 10 -2.01 7.05 -11.19
N MET A 11 -3.28 7.00 -10.81
CA MET A 11 -3.68 6.67 -9.44
C MET A 11 -3.36 5.22 -9.07
N ASN A 12 -3.58 4.27 -9.99
CA ASN A 12 -3.19 2.88 -9.79
C ASN A 12 -1.67 2.73 -9.65
N ALA A 13 -0.89 3.48 -10.43
CA ALA A 13 0.57 3.48 -10.28
C ALA A 13 1.03 4.00 -8.90
N ILE A 14 0.30 4.94 -8.30
CA ILE A 14 0.55 5.40 -6.93
C ILE A 14 0.23 4.29 -5.92
N LEU A 15 -0.89 3.58 -6.08
CA LEU A 15 -1.25 2.44 -5.21
C LEU A 15 -0.17 1.35 -5.22
N VAL A 16 0.37 1.01 -6.39
CA VAL A 16 1.47 0.04 -6.52
C VAL A 16 2.69 0.47 -5.71
N LYS A 17 3.07 1.75 -5.79
CA LYS A 17 4.20 2.29 -5.01
C LYS A 17 3.91 2.26 -3.51
N LEU A 18 2.69 2.57 -3.08
CA LEU A 18 2.32 2.50 -1.66
C LEU A 18 2.39 1.05 -1.12
N ALA A 19 1.95 0.06 -1.91
CA ALA A 19 2.04 -1.35 -1.55
C ALA A 19 3.50 -1.85 -1.45
N ASP A 20 4.39 -1.35 -2.31
CA ASP A 20 5.83 -1.64 -2.26
C ASP A 20 6.47 -1.08 -0.98
N ILE A 21 6.15 0.17 -0.61
CA ILE A 21 6.60 0.77 0.65
C ILE A 21 6.06 -0.02 1.84
N GLN A 22 4.80 -0.46 1.81
CA GLN A 22 4.20 -1.26 2.88
C GLN A 22 4.93 -2.60 3.05
N SER A 23 5.23 -3.27 1.95
CA SER A 23 6.00 -4.52 1.94
C SER A 23 7.39 -4.30 2.54
N SER A 24 8.03 -3.17 2.23
CA SER A 24 9.32 -2.79 2.79
C SER A 24 9.28 -2.54 4.30
N GLN A 25 8.21 -1.91 4.81
CA GLN A 25 8.02 -1.70 6.25
C GLN A 25 7.83 -3.01 7.02
N ILE A 26 7.04 -3.94 6.47
CA ILE A 26 6.87 -5.28 7.06
C ILE A 26 8.22 -6.01 7.13
N ALA A 27 9.02 -5.93 6.07
CA ALA A 27 10.35 -6.54 6.04
C ALA A 27 11.31 -5.90 7.06
N LEU A 28 11.22 -4.59 7.29
CA LEU A 28 12.00 -3.91 8.32
C LEU A 28 11.63 -4.41 9.73
N ILE A 29 10.35 -4.47 10.04
CA ILE A 29 9.84 -4.96 11.34
C ILE A 29 10.35 -6.39 11.60
N GLN A 30 10.24 -7.28 10.61
CA GLN A 30 10.73 -8.67 10.73
C GLN A 30 12.23 -8.74 11.01
N LYS A 31 13.04 -7.90 10.35
CA LYS A 31 14.49 -7.84 10.57
C LYS A 31 14.85 -7.35 11.96
N LEU A 32 14.13 -6.34 12.46
CA LEU A 32 14.32 -5.82 13.81
C LEU A 32 13.95 -6.87 14.87
N ALA A 33 12.82 -7.56 14.69
CA ALA A 33 12.43 -8.66 15.56
C ALA A 33 13.47 -9.80 15.57
N GLN A 34 14.02 -10.17 14.41
CA GLN A 34 15.09 -11.16 14.34
C GLN A 34 16.36 -10.69 15.06
N LEU A 35 16.69 -9.40 14.96
CA LEU A 35 17.84 -8.84 15.66
C LEU A 35 17.65 -8.85 17.18
N GLN A 36 16.45 -8.57 17.68
CA GLN A 36 16.11 -8.73 19.11
C GLN A 36 16.32 -10.18 19.57
N LEU A 37 15.88 -11.16 18.77
CA LEU A 37 16.10 -12.58 19.08
C LEU A 37 17.59 -12.93 19.12
N ASN A 38 18.38 -12.42 18.18
CA ASN A 38 19.83 -12.68 18.14
C ASN A 38 20.57 -12.07 19.34
N LEU A 39 20.08 -10.96 19.89
CA LEU A 39 20.66 -10.37 21.10
C LEU A 39 20.43 -11.20 22.34
N PHE A 40 19.44 -12.10 22.35
CA PHE A 40 19.22 -13.00 23.48
C PHE A 40 20.44 -13.89 23.76
N ASP A 41 21.18 -14.26 22.71
CA ASP A 41 22.40 -15.08 22.81
C ASP A 41 23.65 -14.26 23.16
N SER A 42 23.60 -12.93 23.01
CA SER A 42 24.71 -12.00 23.29
C SER A 42 24.16 -10.62 23.69
N PRO A 43 23.70 -10.47 24.95
CA PRO A 43 22.98 -9.28 25.38
C PRO A 43 23.87 -8.04 25.40
N ASP A 44 23.32 -6.95 24.89
CA ASP A 44 23.89 -5.60 24.91
C ASP A 44 22.72 -4.63 25.17
N GLU A 45 22.69 -4.03 26.36
CA GLU A 45 21.54 -3.21 26.82
C GLU A 45 21.31 -1.98 25.93
N GLU A 46 22.37 -1.34 25.46
CA GLU A 46 22.26 -0.14 24.62
C GLU A 46 21.68 -0.50 23.25
N LEU A 47 22.18 -1.59 22.66
CA LEU A 47 21.70 -2.07 21.37
C LEU A 47 20.27 -2.62 21.47
N GLU A 48 19.93 -3.35 22.54
CA GLU A 48 18.58 -3.87 22.79
C GLU A 48 17.57 -2.73 22.89
N SER A 49 17.85 -1.71 23.71
CA SER A 49 16.99 -0.52 23.83
C SER A 49 16.80 0.16 22.48
N GLY A 50 17.89 0.38 21.73
CA GLY A 50 17.82 1.01 20.41
C GLY A 50 16.98 0.21 19.40
N ILE A 51 17.03 -1.13 19.44
CA ILE A 51 16.23 -1.96 18.54
C ILE A 51 14.76 -1.98 18.94
N VAL A 52 14.44 -1.97 20.24
CA VAL A 52 13.06 -1.84 20.72
C VAL A 52 12.45 -0.53 20.22
N ASP A 53 13.17 0.58 20.33
CA ASP A 53 12.71 1.89 19.82
C ASP A 53 12.50 1.84 18.29
N LEU A 54 13.49 1.33 17.54
CA LEU A 54 13.38 1.18 16.08
C LEU A 54 12.21 0.29 15.66
N HIS A 55 11.95 -0.81 16.38
CA HIS A 55 10.85 -1.73 16.09
C HIS A 55 9.50 -1.06 16.34
N SER A 56 9.40 -0.30 17.43
CA SER A 56 8.22 0.50 17.77
C SER A 56 7.92 1.53 16.68
N ASP A 57 8.92 2.32 16.29
CA ASP A 57 8.80 3.33 15.25
C ASP A 57 8.45 2.73 13.88
N ALA A 58 9.08 1.61 13.51
CA ALA A 58 8.76 0.90 12.28
C ALA A 58 7.31 0.40 12.26
N SER A 59 6.80 -0.07 13.40
CA SER A 59 5.41 -0.50 13.56
C SER A 59 4.44 0.68 13.42
N LEU A 60 4.72 1.82 14.06
CA LEU A 60 3.92 3.04 13.93
C LEU A 60 3.87 3.54 12.48
N HIS A 61 5.01 3.52 11.77
CA HIS A 61 5.05 3.88 10.35
C HIS A 61 4.30 2.89 9.46
N ALA A 62 4.35 1.59 9.76
CA ALA A 62 3.59 0.58 9.02
C ALA A 62 2.08 0.79 9.16
N ASP A 63 1.60 1.10 10.38
CA ASP A 63 0.19 1.39 10.64
C ASP A 63 -0.26 2.68 9.93
N ALA A 64 0.52 3.76 10.05
CA ALA A 64 0.21 5.02 9.37
C ALA A 64 0.16 4.86 7.84
N LEU A 65 1.06 4.05 7.27
CA LEU A 65 1.07 3.75 5.85
C LEU A 65 -0.12 2.89 5.44
N ARG A 66 -0.53 1.92 6.26
CA ARG A 66 -1.74 1.11 6.01
C ARG A 66 -2.97 2.01 5.91
N ASP A 67 -3.14 2.92 6.86
CA ASP A 67 -4.25 3.87 6.86
C ASP A 67 -4.23 4.78 5.62
N LEU A 68 -3.04 5.19 5.16
CA LEU A 68 -2.89 5.99 3.95
C LEU A 68 -3.26 5.21 2.69
N VAL A 69 -2.82 3.95 2.59
CA VAL A 69 -3.17 3.02 1.50
C VAL A 69 -4.68 2.82 1.45
N GLU A 70 -5.32 2.54 2.58
CA GLU A 70 -6.77 2.34 2.66
C GLU A 70 -7.53 3.59 2.21
N LYS A 71 -7.18 4.77 2.75
CA LYS A 71 -7.82 6.05 2.37
C LYS A 71 -7.65 6.34 0.88
N TYR A 72 -6.48 6.07 0.32
CA TYR A 72 -6.23 6.31 -1.11
C TYR A 72 -6.96 5.29 -2.00
N THR A 73 -7.01 4.03 -1.58
CA THR A 73 -7.75 2.96 -2.27
C THR A 73 -9.24 3.27 -2.33
N MET A 74 -9.84 3.75 -1.24
CA MET A 74 -11.24 4.18 -1.25
C MET A 74 -11.49 5.31 -2.26
N LYS A 75 -10.59 6.30 -2.35
CA LYS A 75 -10.70 7.39 -3.34
C LYS A 75 -10.65 6.86 -4.78
N VAL A 76 -9.76 5.92 -5.06
CA VAL A 76 -9.65 5.27 -6.38
C VAL A 76 -10.91 4.46 -6.69
N ASN A 77 -11.42 3.71 -5.71
CA ASN A 77 -12.62 2.88 -5.88
C ASN A 77 -13.88 3.71 -6.16
N VAL A 78 -14.06 4.87 -5.51
CA VAL A 78 -15.18 5.77 -5.81
C VAL A 78 -15.13 6.24 -7.27
N ILE A 79 -13.96 6.68 -7.75
CA ILE A 79 -13.77 7.13 -9.13
C ILE A 79 -13.99 5.98 -10.12
N ASN A 80 -13.54 4.76 -9.78
CA ASN A 80 -13.75 3.57 -10.60
C ASN A 80 -15.21 3.10 -10.62
N GLN A 81 -15.97 3.22 -9.52
CA GLN A 81 -17.39 2.87 -9.48
C GLN A 81 -18.26 3.89 -10.22
N ASP A 82 -17.93 5.18 -10.15
CA ASP A 82 -18.57 6.22 -10.98
C ASP A 82 -18.27 6.00 -12.48
N TYR A 83 -17.18 5.30 -12.79
CA TYR A 83 -16.87 4.79 -14.12
C TYR A 83 -17.53 3.42 -14.35
N THR A 84 -18.87 3.35 -14.37
CA THR A 84 -19.53 2.31 -15.17
C THR A 84 -19.50 2.77 -16.62
N PRO A 85 -18.70 2.16 -17.52
CA PRO A 85 -18.86 2.43 -18.94
C PRO A 85 -20.28 2.02 -19.32
N VAL A 86 -21.14 2.99 -19.60
CA VAL A 86 -22.49 2.74 -20.12
C VAL A 86 -22.28 1.83 -21.33
N SER A 87 -22.86 0.63 -21.23
CA SER A 87 -22.77 -0.45 -22.20
C SER A 87 -22.68 0.09 -23.62
N ALA A 88 -21.66 -0.34 -24.37
CA ALA A 88 -21.67 -0.17 -25.81
C ALA A 88 -23.04 -0.62 -26.33
N PRO A 89 -23.73 0.17 -27.18
CA PRO A 89 -25.04 -0.20 -27.68
C PRO A 89 -24.94 -1.58 -28.36
N PRO A 90 -25.94 -2.46 -28.21
CA PRO A 90 -25.93 -3.74 -28.90
C PRO A 90 -25.81 -3.49 -30.40
N GLU A 91 -24.68 -3.87 -31.00
CA GLU A 91 -24.54 -4.00 -32.45
C GLU A 91 -25.59 -4.99 -32.93
N GLY A 92 -26.72 -4.47 -33.39
CA GLY A 92 -27.86 -5.32 -33.74
C GLY A 92 -29.16 -4.58 -34.02
N ALA A 93 -29.09 -3.39 -34.61
CA ALA A 93 -30.22 -2.80 -35.32
C ALA A 93 -29.81 -2.59 -36.78
N GLY A 94 -29.63 -3.71 -37.49
CA GLY A 94 -29.72 -3.70 -38.95
C GLY A 94 -31.17 -3.36 -39.30
N GLU A 95 -31.39 -2.10 -39.68
CA GLU A 95 -32.63 -1.64 -40.29
C GLU A 95 -32.85 -2.31 -41.65
N ALA A 96 -34.10 -2.74 -41.86
CA ALA A 96 -34.85 -2.87 -43.12
C ALA A 96 -34.32 -3.79 -44.23
#